data_AF-A0A3D4ULU9-F1
#
_entry.id   AF-A0A3D4ULU9-F1
#
_cell.length_a   1.000
_cell.length_b   1.000
_cell.length_c   1.000
_cell.angle_alpha   90.00
_cell.angle_beta   90.00
_cell.angle_gamma   90.00
#
_symmetry.space_group_name_H-M   'P 1'
#
loop_
_entity.id
_entity.type
_entity.pdbx_description
1 polymer ?
#
loop_
_entity_poly.entity_id
_entity_poly.type
_entity_poly.pdbx_seq_one_letter_code
_entity_poly.pdbx_strand_id
1 'polypeptide(L)' 'RSVIVVGPELKLNQCGLPKKIALELYQPFIIRKLKEHGLADTIKSAKRMLERRDAEVWDILEEVIYQHPVLLNRAPTL' A
#
# COMPACT_ATOMS: atom_id res chain seq x y z
N ARG A 1 -6.12 4.87 11.26
CA ARG A 1 -7.46 5.43 10.95
C ARG A 1 -7.26 6.82 10.37
N SER A 2 -8.00 7.19 9.32
CA SER A 2 -7.87 8.50 8.65
C SER A 2 -9.24 9.20 8.57
N VAL A 3 -9.23 10.49 8.26
CA VAL A 3 -10.45 11.25 7.92
C VAL A 3 -10.91 10.86 6.53
N ILE A 4 -12.23 10.74 6.34
CA ILE A 4 -12.85 10.46 5.03
C ILE A 4 -13.16 11.81 4.36
N VAL A 5 -12.76 11.95 3.10
CA VAL A 5 -13.01 13.12 2.26
C VAL A 5 -13.73 12.66 0.98
N VAL A 6 -14.52 13.54 0.38
CA VAL A 6 -15.25 13.25 -0.86
C VAL A 6 -14.28 13.21 -2.05
N GLY A 7 -14.30 12.12 -2.84
CA GLY A 7 -13.55 11.96 -4.08
C GLY A 7 -14.49 11.76 -5.27
N PRO A 8 -14.99 12.82 -5.92
CA PRO A 8 -16.03 12.75 -6.95
C PRO A 8 -15.61 11.99 -8.23
N GLU A 9 -14.32 11.80 -8.46
CA GLU A 9 -13.73 11.11 -9.60
C GLU A 9 -13.68 9.58 -9.47
N LEU A 10 -13.95 9.04 -8.28
CA LEU A 10 -13.83 7.61 -8.00
C LEU A 10 -15.08 6.84 -8.47
N LYS A 11 -14.87 5.62 -9.00
CA LYS A 11 -15.96 4.68 -9.29
C LYS A 11 -16.50 4.08 -8.00
N LEU A 12 -17.71 3.51 -8.05
CA LEU A 12 -18.40 2.92 -6.89
C LEU A 12 -17.57 1.82 -6.19
N ASN A 13 -16.76 1.08 -6.95
CA ASN A 13 -15.91 0.00 -6.45
C ASN A 13 -14.48 0.45 -6.10
N GLN A 14 -14.23 1.76 -6.04
CA GLN A 14 -12.91 2.32 -5.76
C GLN A 14 -12.94 3.17 -4.49
N CYS A 15 -11.80 3.23 -3.80
CA CYS A 15 -11.58 4.15 -2.70
C CYS A 15 -10.17 4.73 -2.77
N GLY A 16 -10.02 5.99 -2.37
CA GLY A 16 -8.71 6.60 -2.19
C GLY A 16 -8.07 6.15 -0.88
N LEU A 17 -6.83 5.67 -0.94
CA LEU A 17 -6.03 5.35 0.23
C LEU A 17 -4.76 6.23 0.24
N PRO A 18 -4.46 6.95 1.34
CA PRO A 18 -3.21 7.69 1.44
C PRO A 18 -2.00 6.77 1.28
N LYS A 19 -1.04 7.18 0.43
CA LYS A 19 0.18 6.42 0.13
C LYS A 19 0.91 5.89 1.37
N LYS A 20 1.01 6.68 2.44
CA LYS A 20 1.64 6.26 3.71
C LYS A 20 0.91 5.09 4.38
N ILE A 21 -0.42 5.14 4.41
CA ILE A 21 -1.25 4.07 5.00
C ILE A 21 -1.16 2.82 4.12
N ALA A 22 -1.15 2.97 2.79
CA ALA A 22 -0.94 1.87 1.87
C ALA A 22 0.41 1.17 2.12
N LEU A 23 1.51 1.93 2.26
CA LEU A 23 2.83 1.36 2.56
C LEU A 23 2.86 0.54 3.86
N GLU A 24 2.19 1.03 4.91
CA GLU A 24 2.12 0.31 6.20
C GLU A 24 1.27 -0.96 6.10
N LEU A 25 0.09 -0.89 5.48
CA LEU A 25 -0.81 -2.04 5.32
C LEU A 25 -0.20 -3.14 4.46
N TYR A 26 0.51 -2.76 3.40
CA TYR A 26 1.05 -3.69 2.41
C TYR A 26 2.54 -4.00 2.62
N GLN A 27 3.17 -3.49 3.69
CA GLN A 27 4.59 -3.70 3.99
C GLN A 27 5.09 -5.15 3.81
N PRO A 28 4.44 -6.20 4.36
CA PRO A 28 4.93 -7.57 4.19
C PRO A 28 4.89 -8.05 2.74
N PHE A 29 3.91 -7.61 1.95
CA PHE A 29 3.76 -7.96 0.54
C PHE A 29 4.81 -7.25 -0.32
N ILE A 30 5.07 -5.97 -0.04
CA ILE A 30 6.11 -5.18 -0.72
C ILE A 30 7.49 -5.79 -0.46
N ILE A 31 7.80 -6.16 0.79
CA ILE A 31 9.08 -6.82 1.13
C ILE A 31 9.23 -8.14 0.37
N ARG A 32 8.15 -8.92 0.23
CA ARG A 32 8.18 -10.18 -0.52
C ARG A 32 8.48 -9.92 -2.00
N LYS A 33 7.78 -8.96 -2.62
CA LYS A 33 7.96 -8.58 -4.02
C LYS A 33 9.34 -7.99 -4.30
N LEU A 34 9.88 -7.14 -3.43
CA LEU A 34 11.24 -6.61 -3.54
C LEU A 34 12.30 -7.73 -3.60
N LYS A 35 12.10 -8.82 -2.83
CA LYS A 35 12.98 -10.00 -2.89
C LYS A 35 12.77 -10.82 -4.17
N GLU A 36 11.51 -11.01 -4.60
CA GLU A 36 11.18 -11.72 -5.84
C GLU A 36 11.79 -11.04 -7.08
N HIS A 37 11.84 -9.71 -7.09
CA HIS A 37 12.41 -8.90 -8.17
C HIS A 37 13.95 -8.72 -8.06
N GLY A 38 14.59 -9.27 -7.02
CA GLY A 38 16.03 -9.15 -6.82
C GLY A 38 16.50 -7.74 -6.44
N LEU A 39 15.58 -6.84 -6.05
CA LEU A 39 15.88 -5.46 -5.65
C LEU A 39 16.39 -5.37 -4.21
N ALA A 40 16.10 -6.38 -3.38
CA ALA A 40 16.60 -6.47 -2.02
C ALA A 40 17.04 -7.90 -1.67
N ASP A 41 18.31 -8.06 -1.27
CA ASP A 41 18.85 -9.36 -0.86
C ASP A 41 18.34 -9.84 0.50
N THR A 42 18.03 -8.90 1.40
CA THR A 42 17.63 -9.21 2.78
C THR A 42 16.40 -8.42 3.22
N ILE A 43 15.67 -8.97 4.20
CA ILE A 43 14.52 -8.29 4.82
C ILE A 43 14.93 -6.93 5.42
N LYS A 44 16.14 -6.84 6.00
CA LYS A 44 16.66 -5.58 6.56
C LYS A 44 16.90 -4.53 5.47
N SER A 45 17.44 -4.94 4.31
CA SER A 45 17.61 -4.04 3.16
C SER A 45 16.26 -3.55 2.63
N ALA A 46 15.32 -4.47 2.42
CA ALA A 46 13.97 -4.12 1.95
C ALA A 46 13.24 -3.15 2.89
N LYS A 47 13.38 -3.33 4.21
CA LYS A 47 12.84 -2.38 5.20
C LYS A 47 13.48 -1.00 5.09
N ARG A 48 14.80 -0.91 4.88
CA ARG A 48 15.50 0.37 4.67
C ARG A 48 15.04 1.07 3.39
N MET A 49 14.84 0.33 2.30
CA MET A 49 14.32 0.91 1.04
C MET A 49 12.91 1.47 1.24
N LEU A 50 12.07 0.74 1.98
CA LEU A 50 10.71 1.17 2.31
C LEU A 50 10.68 2.43 3.21
N GLU A 51 11.60 2.52 4.19
CA GLU A 51 11.77 3.71 5.03
C GLU A 51 12.26 4.93 4.24
N ARG A 52 13.17 4.72 3.28
CA ARG A 52 13.69 5.76 2.37
C ARG A 52 12.68 6.18 1.30
N ARG A 53 11.66 5.35 1.05
CA ARG A 53 10.63 5.56 0.01
C ARG A 53 11.22 5.68 -1.38
N ASP A 54 12.18 4.80 -1.66
CA ASP A 54 12.85 4.69 -2.96
C ASP A 54 11.82 4.50 -4.09
N ALA A 55 12.19 4.92 -5.32
CA ALA A 55 11.27 4.94 -6.45
C ALA A 55 10.66 3.55 -6.73
N GLU A 56 11.47 2.49 -6.62
CA GLU A 56 11.05 1.11 -6.89
C GLU A 56 9.97 0.61 -5.91
N VAL A 57 9.91 1.18 -4.70
CA VAL A 57 8.89 0.83 -3.71
C VAL A 57 7.50 1.27 -4.18
N TRP A 58 7.41 2.38 -4.92
CA TRP A 58 6.14 2.88 -5.44
C TRP A 58 5.61 2.00 -6.57
N ASP A 59 6.48 1.58 -7.48
CA ASP A 59 6.12 0.68 -8.58
C ASP A 59 5.61 -0.67 -8.05
N ILE A 60 6.31 -1.23 -7.06
CA ILE A 60 5.88 -2.48 -6.41
C ILE A 60 4.60 -2.28 -5.62
N LEU A 61 4.42 -1.14 -4.97
CA LEU A 61 3.17 -0.86 -4.26
C LEU A 61 1.99 -0.86 -5.24
N GLU A 62 2.13 -0.24 -6.41
CA GLU A 62 1.09 -0.24 -7.45
C GLU A 62 0.76 -1.67 -7.96
N GLU A 63 1.78 -2.51 -8.10
CA GLU A 63 1.58 -3.92 -8.44
C GLU A 63 0.84 -4.69 -7.32
N VAL A 64 1.24 -4.48 -6.07
CA VAL A 64 0.70 -5.22 -4.91
C VAL A 64 -0.76 -4.86 -4.61
N ILE A 65 -1.15 -3.59 -4.81
CA ILE A 65 -2.53 -3.13 -4.58
C ILE A 65 -3.47 -3.52 -5.73
N TYR A 66 -2.94 -3.88 -6.90
CA TYR A 66 -3.76 -4.25 -8.04
C TYR A 66 -4.63 -5.47 -7.72
N GLN A 67 -5.95 -5.32 -7.89
CA GLN A 67 -6.95 -6.34 -7.56
C GLN A 67 -6.92 -6.86 -6.10
N HIS A 68 -6.39 -6.06 -5.17
CA HIS A 68 -6.37 -6.41 -3.75
C HIS A 68 -7.38 -5.55 -2.98
N PRO A 69 -8.63 -6.02 -2.79
CA PRO A 69 -9.67 -5.21 -2.16
C PRO A 69 -9.37 -4.93 -0.68
N VAL A 70 -9.82 -3.77 -0.21
CA VAL A 70 -9.74 -3.35 1.19
C VAL A 70 -11.13 -3.21 1.78
N LEU A 71 -11.26 -3.49 3.09
CA LEU A 71 -12.49 -3.28 3.83
C LEU A 71 -12.46 -1.93 4.55
N LEU A 72 -13.48 -1.11 4.32
CA LEU A 72 -13.69 0.16 5.00
C LEU A 72 -14.79 -0.01 6.05
N ASN A 73 -14.60 0.52 7.24
CA ASN A 73 -15.59 0.50 8.31
C ASN A 73 -15.71 1.87 8.97
N ARG A 74 -16.94 2.27 9.31
CA ARG A 74 -17.26 3.49 10.07
C ARG A 74 -18.21 3.12 11.21
N ALA A 75 -17.83 3.47 12.43
CA ALA A 75 -18.68 3.27 13.61
C ALA A 75 -19.74 4.39 13.73
N PRO A 76 -20.93 4.12 14.29
CA PRO A 76 -21.42 2.78 14.67
C PRO A 76 -21.81 1.97 13.42
N THR A 77 -21.67 0.64 13.52
CA THR A 77 -22.22 -0.30 12.55
C THR A 77 -23.62 -0.67 13.05
N LEU A 78 -24.65 -0.11 12.41
CA LEU A 78 -26.06 -0.28 12.78
C LEU A 78 -26.58 -1.70 12.50
#